data_AF-A0A1V5GXZ9-F1
#
_entry.id   AF-A0A1V5GXZ9-F1
#
_cell.length_a   1.000
_cell.length_b   1.000
_cell.length_c   1.000
_cell.angle_alpha   90.00
_cell.angle_beta   90.00
_cell.angle_gamma   90.00
#
_symmetry.space_group_name_H-M   'P 1'
#
loop_
_entity.id
_entity.type
_entity.pdbx_description
1 polymer ?
#
loop_
_entity_poly.entity_id
_entity_poly.type
_entity_poly.pdbx_seq_one_letter_code
_entity_poly.pdbx_strand_id
1 'polypeptide(L)'
;MALGARSSFLYGYTITPENSSLDFKANVSDTVAREATLRLGYYSLASLVVEIKRAIQALDSVNTYTVTADRTVAGGTQNRITITSSGSFFQLLFATGPRATSSCAALIGFPFIDLTGSVTYTSYFTTGTQLVTRMPGYGYVSEEQNQRVFGTVNVSASGLKEAIVFAFQKFITVEFKYESKDAVNDEWVPFMKWAIQQRRFEFVPEVSSPSIFIDVTLERTSEDGKGLAFRFQEMLPQLPNFYKTGTLTMRQNTA
;
A
#
# COMPACT_ATOMS: atom_id res chain seq x y z
N MET A 1 -3.25 7.24 22.64
CA MET A 1 -2.74 6.03 23.32
C MET A 1 -1.36 5.69 22.75
N ALA A 2 -0.59 4.77 23.32
CA ALA A 2 0.53 4.16 22.59
C ALA A 2 0.04 2.83 21.97
N LEU A 3 0.62 2.44 20.84
CA LEU A 3 0.37 1.11 20.26
C LEU A 3 1.06 0.02 21.11
N GLY A 4 0.54 -1.20 21.07
CA GLY A 4 1.08 -2.33 21.84
C GLY A 4 2.35 -2.94 21.23
N ALA A 5 2.58 -2.70 19.94
CA ALA A 5 3.73 -3.23 19.20
C ALA A 5 4.30 -2.19 18.21
N ARG A 6 5.42 -2.54 17.59
CA ARG A 6 6.03 -1.77 16.50
C ARG A 6 5.08 -1.68 15.32
N SER A 7 5.15 -0.59 14.57
CA SER A 7 4.35 -0.39 13.36
C SER A 7 5.18 -0.68 12.11
N SER A 8 4.49 -0.87 10.99
CA SER A 8 5.14 -1.01 9.68
C SER A 8 4.45 -0.17 8.63
N PHE A 9 5.24 0.32 7.68
CA PHE A 9 4.78 0.99 6.47
C PHE A 9 5.21 0.21 5.25
N LEU A 10 4.33 0.06 4.28
CA LEU A 10 4.64 -0.63 3.02
C LEU A 10 4.34 0.29 1.84
N TYR A 11 5.35 0.55 1.02
CA TYR A 11 5.30 1.56 -0.03
C TYR A 11 6.15 1.15 -1.25
N GLY A 12 6.26 2.04 -2.24
CA GLY A 12 7.15 1.84 -3.38
C GLY A 12 6.53 1.16 -4.60
N TYR A 13 5.21 1.03 -4.65
CA TYR A 13 4.53 0.44 -5.82
C TYR A 13 4.20 1.51 -6.84
N THR A 14 4.99 1.57 -7.92
CA THR A 14 4.75 2.44 -9.07
C THR A 14 4.55 1.61 -10.31
N ILE A 15 3.42 1.83 -10.98
CA ILE A 15 3.15 1.29 -12.32
C ILE A 15 3.47 2.37 -13.34
N THR A 16 4.43 2.05 -14.21
CA THR A 16 4.90 2.85 -15.34
C THR A 16 4.65 2.08 -16.64
N PRO A 17 4.80 2.71 -17.82
CA PRO A 17 4.68 2.01 -19.09
C PRO A 17 5.59 0.78 -19.19
N GLU A 18 6.75 0.82 -18.56
CA GLU A 18 7.79 -0.23 -18.59
C GLU A 18 7.49 -1.43 -17.69
N ASN A 19 6.46 -1.38 -16.83
CA ASN A 19 6.11 -2.48 -15.92
C ASN A 19 4.59 -2.68 -15.77
N SER A 20 3.82 -2.31 -16.80
CA SER A 20 2.35 -2.28 -16.78
C SER A 20 1.66 -3.54 -17.34
N SER A 21 2.42 -4.47 -17.92
CA SER A 21 1.88 -5.62 -18.66
C SER A 21 1.84 -6.90 -17.83
N LEU A 22 0.71 -7.61 -17.93
CA LEU A 22 0.51 -8.93 -17.33
C LEU A 22 -0.15 -9.84 -18.37
N ASP A 23 0.65 -10.61 -19.10
CA ASP A 23 0.15 -11.52 -20.11
C ASP A 23 -0.17 -12.89 -19.50
N PHE A 24 -1.28 -13.49 -19.87
CA PHE A 24 -1.72 -14.77 -19.31
C PHE A 24 -2.53 -15.61 -20.30
N LYS A 25 -2.69 -16.90 -19.97
CA LYS A 25 -3.67 -17.79 -20.61
C LYS A 25 -4.58 -18.38 -19.54
N ALA A 26 -5.86 -18.44 -19.84
CA ALA A 26 -6.91 -18.92 -18.93
C ALA A 26 -7.55 -20.23 -19.37
N ASN A 27 -7.23 -20.70 -20.58
CA ASN A 27 -7.67 -21.99 -21.09
C ASN A 27 -6.56 -22.65 -21.92
N VAL A 28 -6.53 -23.99 -21.95
CA VAL A 28 -5.66 -24.79 -22.82
C VAL A 28 -5.88 -24.42 -24.29
N SER A 29 -7.12 -24.05 -24.66
CA SER A 29 -7.46 -23.63 -26.03
C SER A 29 -7.08 -22.18 -26.36
N ASP A 30 -6.53 -21.40 -25.42
CA ASP A 30 -6.09 -20.03 -25.70
C ASP A 30 -4.87 -20.07 -26.65
N THR A 31 -5.11 -19.87 -27.94
CA THR A 31 -4.07 -19.81 -28.99
C THR A 31 -3.24 -18.54 -28.88
N VAL A 32 -3.86 -17.43 -28.47
CA VAL A 32 -3.23 -16.13 -28.23
C VAL A 32 -3.30 -15.79 -26.75
N ALA A 33 -2.23 -15.20 -26.20
CA ALA A 33 -2.21 -14.73 -24.82
C ALA A 33 -3.19 -13.56 -24.63
N ARG A 34 -3.80 -13.49 -23.45
CA ARG A 34 -4.62 -12.36 -23.01
C ARG A 34 -3.70 -11.30 -22.43
N GLU A 35 -3.86 -10.07 -22.88
CA GLU A 35 -2.96 -8.96 -22.60
C GLU A 35 -3.49 -8.02 -21.50
N ALA A 36 -3.44 -8.44 -20.22
CA ALA A 36 -3.94 -7.58 -19.14
C ALA A 36 -3.03 -6.37 -18.93
N THR A 37 -3.62 -5.17 -18.92
CA THR A 37 -2.88 -3.91 -18.71
C THR A 37 -3.27 -3.31 -17.38
N LEU A 38 -2.26 -3.12 -16.53
CA LEU A 38 -2.40 -2.40 -15.27
C LEU A 38 -2.41 -0.89 -15.54
N ARG A 39 -3.28 -0.18 -14.82
CA ARG A 39 -3.36 1.28 -14.91
C ARG A 39 -2.09 1.91 -14.33
N LEU A 40 -1.60 2.95 -14.99
CA LEU A 40 -0.43 3.69 -14.52
C LEU A 40 -0.77 4.45 -13.23
N GLY A 41 0.17 4.50 -12.29
CA GLY A 41 -0.05 5.23 -11.04
C GLY A 41 0.76 4.72 -9.86
N TYR A 42 0.38 5.22 -8.68
CA TYR A 42 0.99 4.87 -7.39
C TYR A 42 0.00 4.09 -6.56
N TYR A 43 0.46 2.96 -6.03
CA TYR A 43 -0.38 2.00 -5.34
C TYR A 43 0.12 1.74 -3.91
N SER A 44 -0.81 1.39 -3.05
CA SER A 44 -0.58 0.56 -1.87
C SER A 44 -0.58 -0.92 -2.30
N LEU A 45 -0.06 -1.85 -1.49
CA LEU A 45 -0.13 -3.28 -1.84
C LEU A 45 -1.58 -3.75 -2.01
N ALA A 46 -2.50 -3.29 -1.16
CA ALA A 46 -3.94 -3.59 -1.24
C ALA A 46 -4.56 -3.08 -2.55
N SER A 47 -4.30 -1.83 -2.93
CA SER A 47 -4.83 -1.30 -4.19
C SER A 47 -4.16 -1.95 -5.41
N LEU A 48 -2.90 -2.38 -5.30
CA LEU A 48 -2.19 -3.12 -6.35
C LEU A 48 -2.82 -4.50 -6.58
N VAL A 49 -3.11 -5.29 -5.53
CA VAL A 49 -3.75 -6.59 -5.71
C VAL A 49 -5.16 -6.48 -6.30
N VAL A 50 -5.89 -5.43 -5.95
CA VAL A 50 -7.19 -5.11 -6.56
C VAL A 50 -7.04 -4.76 -8.04
N GLU A 51 -6.02 -3.96 -8.38
CA GLU A 51 -5.72 -3.58 -9.77
C GLU A 51 -5.31 -4.79 -10.64
N ILE A 52 -4.48 -5.69 -10.11
CA ILE A 52 -4.12 -6.96 -10.78
C ILE A 52 -5.38 -7.78 -11.04
N LYS A 53 -6.22 -7.98 -10.01
CA LYS A 53 -7.48 -8.70 -10.14
C LYS A 53 -8.37 -8.05 -11.22
N ARG A 54 -8.54 -6.73 -11.18
CA ARG A 54 -9.31 -5.97 -12.16
C ARG A 54 -8.80 -6.20 -13.59
N ALA A 55 -7.48 -6.13 -13.79
CA ALA A 55 -6.88 -6.24 -15.11
C ALA A 55 -7.06 -7.64 -15.73
N ILE A 56 -6.87 -8.70 -14.95
CA ILE A 56 -7.07 -10.08 -15.40
C ILE A 56 -8.56 -10.35 -15.65
N GLN A 57 -9.42 -10.01 -14.69
CA GLN A 57 -10.86 -10.26 -14.76
C GLN A 57 -11.54 -9.51 -15.92
N ALA A 58 -11.00 -8.36 -16.32
CA ALA A 58 -11.52 -7.61 -17.47
C ALA A 58 -11.35 -8.36 -18.81
N LEU A 59 -10.42 -9.31 -18.89
CA LEU A 59 -10.14 -10.08 -20.11
C LEU A 59 -10.61 -11.53 -20.04
N ASP A 60 -11.13 -11.98 -18.90
CA ASP A 60 -11.71 -13.30 -18.73
C ASP A 60 -13.01 -13.20 -17.94
N SER A 61 -14.13 -13.36 -18.64
CA SER A 61 -15.48 -13.33 -18.08
C SER A 61 -15.94 -14.68 -17.54
N VAL A 62 -15.18 -15.75 -17.74
CA VAL A 62 -15.58 -17.12 -17.38
C VAL A 62 -15.01 -17.52 -16.03
N ASN A 63 -13.71 -17.33 -15.82
CA ASN A 63 -13.07 -17.69 -14.55
C ASN A 63 -13.10 -16.53 -13.56
N THR A 64 -13.12 -16.87 -12.27
CA THR A 64 -12.97 -15.89 -11.18
C THR A 64 -11.53 -15.89 -10.69
N TYR A 65 -10.99 -14.70 -10.47
CA TYR A 65 -9.63 -14.52 -9.97
C TYR A 65 -9.59 -13.99 -8.53
N THR A 66 -8.73 -14.60 -7.73
CA THR A 66 -8.44 -14.19 -6.36
C THR A 66 -6.97 -13.80 -6.28
N VAL A 67 -6.73 -12.54 -5.91
CA VAL A 67 -5.39 -12.01 -5.69
C VAL A 67 -5.27 -11.61 -4.24
N THR A 68 -4.32 -12.20 -3.53
CA THR A 68 -4.06 -11.92 -2.11
C THR A 68 -2.60 -11.54 -1.92
N ALA A 69 -2.29 -10.92 -0.78
CA ALA A 69 -0.92 -10.68 -0.39
C ALA A 69 -0.71 -10.98 1.10
N ASP A 70 0.39 -11.64 1.41
CA ASP A 70 0.81 -11.95 2.77
C ASP A 70 1.70 -10.83 3.32
N ARG A 71 1.30 -10.19 4.42
CA ARG A 71 2.03 -9.08 5.06
C ARG A 71 2.84 -9.53 6.27
N THR A 72 2.94 -10.83 6.52
CA THR A 72 3.64 -11.36 7.69
C THR A 72 5.12 -11.00 7.67
N VAL A 73 5.62 -10.44 8.76
CA VAL A 73 7.04 -10.12 8.94
C VAL A 73 7.78 -11.36 9.43
N ALA A 74 7.81 -12.40 8.60
CA ALA A 74 8.41 -13.69 8.93
C ALA A 74 9.54 -14.06 7.95
N GLY A 75 10.80 -13.83 8.35
CA GLY A 75 11.98 -14.56 7.85
C GLY A 75 12.27 -14.62 6.34
N GLY A 76 11.62 -13.80 5.50
CA GLY A 76 11.84 -13.79 4.04
C GLY A 76 10.61 -14.10 3.17
N THR A 77 9.42 -14.29 3.76
CA THR A 77 8.15 -14.50 3.01
C THR A 77 7.24 -13.27 2.98
N GLN A 78 7.77 -12.11 3.36
CA GLN A 78 7.04 -10.85 3.45
C GLN A 78 6.49 -10.38 2.11
N ASN A 79 5.30 -9.76 2.15
CA ASN A 79 4.68 -9.04 1.03
C ASN A 79 4.58 -9.86 -0.27
N ARG A 80 4.35 -11.17 -0.16
CA ARG A 80 4.22 -12.04 -1.33
C ARG A 80 2.81 -12.02 -1.87
N ILE A 81 2.70 -11.85 -3.19
CA ILE A 81 1.42 -11.82 -3.90
C ILE A 81 1.10 -13.23 -4.38
N THR A 82 -0.14 -13.68 -4.14
CA THR A 82 -0.66 -14.93 -4.68
C THR A 82 -1.79 -14.63 -5.65
N ILE A 83 -1.71 -15.18 -6.87
CA ILE A 83 -2.73 -15.08 -7.91
C ILE A 83 -3.30 -16.47 -8.13
N THR A 84 -4.62 -16.60 -7.95
CA THR A 84 -5.36 -17.85 -8.13
C THR A 84 -6.48 -17.65 -9.14
N SER A 85 -6.61 -18.57 -10.08
CA SER A 85 -7.76 -18.71 -10.98
C SER A 85 -8.70 -19.82 -10.49
N SER A 86 -10.01 -19.66 -10.68
CA SER A 86 -10.99 -20.73 -10.45
C SER A 86 -11.07 -21.73 -11.60
N GLY A 87 -10.37 -21.48 -12.72
CA GLY A 87 -10.36 -22.36 -13.88
C GLY A 87 -9.55 -23.64 -13.65
N SER A 88 -9.60 -24.57 -14.60
CA SER A 88 -8.74 -25.77 -14.61
C SER A 88 -7.36 -25.55 -15.23
N PHE A 89 -7.14 -24.36 -15.80
CA PHE A 89 -5.90 -23.98 -16.47
C PHE A 89 -5.61 -22.51 -16.22
N PHE A 90 -4.36 -22.20 -15.90
CA PHE A 90 -3.88 -20.83 -15.78
C PHE A 90 -2.39 -20.79 -16.02
N GLN A 91 -1.94 -19.85 -16.85
CA GLN A 91 -0.52 -19.60 -17.10
C GLN A 91 -0.23 -18.12 -17.03
N LEU A 92 0.80 -17.74 -16.30
CA LEU A 92 1.34 -16.38 -16.29
C LEU A 92 2.55 -16.35 -17.22
N LEU A 93 2.52 -15.48 -18.23
CA LEU A 93 3.49 -15.47 -19.32
C LEU A 93 4.47 -14.30 -19.17
N PHE A 94 5.25 -14.30 -18.09
CA PHE A 94 6.18 -13.20 -17.82
C PHE A 94 7.38 -13.16 -18.77
N ALA A 95 7.79 -14.29 -19.35
CA ALA A 95 8.98 -14.39 -20.20
C ALA A 95 8.65 -14.47 -21.70
N THR A 96 7.61 -15.23 -22.06
CA THR A 96 7.21 -15.45 -23.46
C THR A 96 5.97 -14.67 -23.89
N GLY A 97 5.37 -13.90 -22.97
CA GLY A 97 4.24 -13.04 -23.28
C GLY A 97 4.57 -12.03 -24.39
N PRO A 98 3.61 -11.66 -25.26
CA PRO A 98 3.83 -10.66 -26.31
C PRO A 98 4.41 -9.33 -25.80
N ARG A 99 4.17 -9.00 -24.52
CA ARG A 99 4.62 -7.76 -23.87
C ARG A 99 5.56 -8.04 -22.69
N ALA A 100 6.38 -9.09 -22.80
CA ALA A 100 7.35 -9.46 -21.78
C ALA A 100 8.31 -8.30 -21.41
N THR A 101 8.68 -7.43 -22.37
CA THR A 101 9.55 -6.28 -22.11
C THR A 101 8.97 -5.23 -21.15
N SER A 102 7.64 -5.14 -21.06
CA SER A 102 6.91 -4.24 -20.16
C SER A 102 6.23 -4.99 -19.00
N SER A 103 6.69 -6.20 -18.71
CA SER A 103 6.13 -7.10 -17.71
C SER A 103 6.19 -6.51 -16.30
N CYS A 104 5.11 -6.69 -15.54
CA CYS A 104 5.04 -6.29 -14.14
C CYS A 104 5.72 -7.29 -13.19
N ALA A 105 6.28 -8.41 -13.67
CA ALA A 105 6.78 -9.53 -12.85
C ALA A 105 7.62 -9.07 -11.65
N ALA A 106 8.63 -8.24 -11.89
CA ALA A 106 9.53 -7.75 -10.85
C ALA A 106 8.81 -6.88 -9.80
N LEU A 107 7.86 -6.03 -10.22
CA LEU A 107 7.06 -5.20 -9.32
C LEU A 107 6.23 -6.05 -8.35
N ILE A 108 5.68 -7.17 -8.84
CA ILE A 108 4.83 -8.08 -8.08
C ILE A 108 5.58 -9.31 -7.54
N GLY A 109 6.92 -9.27 -7.54
CA GLY A 109 7.78 -10.24 -6.85
C GLY A 109 7.93 -11.58 -7.54
N PHE A 110 7.54 -11.68 -8.80
CA PHE A 110 7.72 -12.87 -9.62
C PHE A 110 9.04 -12.80 -10.41
N PRO A 111 9.74 -13.94 -10.57
CA PRO A 111 10.85 -14.04 -11.50
C PRO A 111 10.36 -13.89 -12.94
N PHE A 112 11.26 -13.48 -13.83
CA PHE A 112 10.98 -13.31 -15.26
C PHE A 112 10.99 -14.67 -15.99
N ILE A 113 10.06 -15.55 -15.62
CA ILE A 113 9.84 -16.88 -16.19
C ILE A 113 8.34 -17.11 -16.34
N ASP A 114 7.93 -17.92 -17.31
CA ASP A 114 6.52 -18.32 -17.39
C ASP A 114 6.19 -19.30 -16.28
N LEU A 115 4.99 -19.15 -15.71
CA LEU A 115 4.47 -20.03 -14.69
C LEU A 115 3.33 -20.83 -15.30
N THR A 116 3.51 -22.16 -15.32
CA THR A 116 2.58 -23.10 -15.93
C THR A 116 2.37 -24.31 -15.01
N GLY A 117 1.33 -25.11 -15.27
CA GLY A 117 1.08 -26.37 -14.54
C GLY A 117 0.34 -26.24 -13.21
N SER A 118 -0.04 -25.02 -12.80
CA SER A 118 -0.88 -24.76 -11.61
C SER A 118 -1.98 -23.74 -11.93
N VAL A 119 -2.96 -23.63 -11.05
CA VAL A 119 -4.00 -22.57 -11.09
C VAL A 119 -3.77 -21.50 -10.02
N THR A 120 -2.76 -21.71 -9.18
CA THR A 120 -2.31 -20.81 -8.13
C THR A 120 -0.81 -20.60 -8.23
N TYR A 121 -0.39 -19.35 -8.25
CA TYR A 121 1.01 -18.95 -8.25
C TYR A 121 1.26 -17.90 -7.17
N THR A 122 2.26 -18.16 -6.33
CA THR A 122 2.74 -17.23 -5.31
C THR A 122 4.09 -16.67 -5.72
N SER A 123 4.28 -15.37 -5.51
CA SER A 123 5.53 -14.68 -5.82
C SER A 123 6.69 -15.25 -5.01
N TYR A 124 7.90 -15.20 -5.57
CA TYR A 124 9.10 -15.75 -4.93
C TYR A 124 9.80 -14.72 -4.05
N PHE A 125 9.77 -13.46 -4.47
CA PHE A 125 10.43 -12.34 -3.82
C PHE A 125 9.44 -11.46 -3.06
N THR A 126 9.94 -10.80 -2.02
CA THR A 126 9.25 -9.72 -1.32
C THR A 126 9.02 -8.55 -2.27
N THR A 127 7.82 -7.98 -2.26
CA THR A 127 7.49 -6.81 -3.10
C THR A 127 7.50 -5.51 -2.30
N GLY A 128 7.74 -4.41 -3.01
CA GLY A 128 7.75 -3.07 -2.43
C GLY A 128 8.89 -2.84 -1.44
N THR A 129 8.77 -1.77 -0.66
CA THR A 129 9.72 -1.40 0.39
C THR A 129 8.98 -1.31 1.72
N GLN A 130 9.51 -2.00 2.73
CA GLN A 130 8.93 -2.05 4.05
C GLN A 130 9.80 -1.27 5.04
N LEU A 131 9.18 -0.35 5.79
CA LEU A 131 9.78 0.32 6.92
C LEU A 131 9.18 -0.25 8.20
N VAL A 132 10.02 -0.65 9.17
CA VAL A 132 9.56 -1.13 10.47
C VAL A 132 10.12 -0.24 11.56
N THR A 133 9.23 0.36 12.34
CA THR A 133 9.61 1.33 13.37
C THR A 133 10.41 0.66 14.48
N ARG A 134 11.30 1.40 15.15
CA ARG A 134 12.11 0.83 16.23
C ARG A 134 11.30 0.64 17.50
N MET A 135 10.37 1.55 17.77
CA MET A 135 9.47 1.53 18.91
C MET A 135 8.00 1.60 18.46
N PRO A 136 7.04 1.26 19.34
CA PRO A 136 5.63 1.49 19.08
C PRO A 136 5.31 2.95 18.81
N GLY A 137 4.26 3.20 18.03
CA GLY A 137 3.76 4.55 17.79
C GLY A 137 3.15 5.17 19.05
N TYR A 138 3.51 6.42 19.32
CA TYR A 138 3.01 7.23 20.44
C TYR A 138 1.89 8.16 19.98
N GLY A 139 0.97 8.49 20.89
CA GLY A 139 -0.14 9.40 20.56
C GLY A 139 -1.07 8.86 19.47
N TYR A 140 -1.10 7.54 19.28
CA TYR A 140 -1.95 6.87 18.31
C TYR A 140 -3.43 7.19 18.56
N VAL A 141 -4.10 7.59 17.49
CA VAL A 141 -5.55 7.72 17.37
C VAL A 141 -5.96 7.02 16.08
N SER A 142 -6.84 6.03 16.19
CA SER A 142 -7.30 5.23 15.05
C SER A 142 -8.26 6.02 14.16
N GLU A 143 -8.43 5.51 12.95
CA GLU A 143 -9.38 5.97 11.93
C GLU A 143 -10.85 5.90 12.40
N GLU A 144 -11.16 5.03 13.36
CA GLU A 144 -12.49 4.94 13.97
C GLU A 144 -12.75 6.10 14.95
N GLN A 145 -11.70 6.58 15.62
CA GLN A 145 -11.78 7.62 16.64
C GLN A 145 -11.47 9.02 16.11
N ASN A 146 -10.95 9.13 14.88
CA ASN A 146 -10.55 10.40 14.28
C ASN A 146 -11.16 10.53 12.88
N GLN A 147 -12.37 11.09 12.85
CA GLN A 147 -13.16 11.26 11.64
C GLN A 147 -13.57 12.72 11.48
N ARG A 148 -13.70 13.17 10.24
CA ARG A 148 -14.23 14.49 9.90
C ARG A 148 -15.32 14.34 8.84
N VAL A 149 -16.38 15.11 9.00
CA VAL A 149 -17.43 15.21 8.01
C VAL A 149 -17.00 16.21 6.94
N PHE A 150 -16.94 15.75 5.70
CA PHE A 150 -16.86 16.63 4.54
C PHE A 150 -18.28 16.98 4.13
N GLY A 151 -18.68 18.23 4.35
CA GLY A 151 -20.05 18.68 4.20
C GLY A 151 -20.17 20.19 4.33
N THR A 152 -21.36 20.72 4.01
CA THR A 152 -21.72 22.11 4.29
C THR A 152 -22.79 22.15 5.38
N VAL A 153 -22.75 23.22 6.18
CA VAL A 153 -23.74 23.48 7.21
C VAL A 153 -24.42 24.79 6.86
N ASN A 154 -25.73 24.74 6.63
CA ASN A 154 -26.57 25.91 6.45
C ASN A 154 -27.37 26.15 7.72
N VAL A 155 -27.43 27.40 8.17
CA VAL A 155 -28.25 27.81 9.32
C VAL A 155 -29.30 28.78 8.82
N SER A 156 -30.58 28.42 8.98
CA SER A 156 -31.69 29.28 8.60
C SER A 156 -31.82 30.46 9.57
N ALA A 157 -32.51 31.52 9.15
CA ALA A 157 -32.86 32.65 10.04
C ALA A 157 -33.72 32.23 11.25
N SER A 158 -34.36 31.05 11.20
CA SER A 158 -35.11 30.45 12.32
C SER A 158 -34.24 29.64 13.29
N GLY A 159 -32.92 29.56 13.07
CA GLY A 159 -31.99 28.81 13.90
C GLY A 159 -31.97 27.31 13.64
N LEU A 160 -32.70 26.82 12.62
CA LEU A 160 -32.64 25.42 12.21
C LEU A 160 -31.33 25.18 11.45
N LYS A 161 -30.61 24.13 11.87
CA LYS A 161 -29.33 23.74 11.30
C LYS A 161 -29.53 22.57 10.36
N GLU A 162 -29.22 22.77 9.09
CA GLU A 162 -29.21 21.72 8.08
C GLU A 162 -27.76 21.40 7.72
N ALA A 163 -27.40 20.12 7.73
CA ALA A 163 -26.06 19.66 7.36
C ALA A 163 -26.17 18.73 6.15
N ILE A 164 -25.55 19.13 5.03
CA ILE A 164 -25.40 18.29 3.85
C ILE A 164 -24.04 17.60 3.97
N VAL A 165 -24.08 16.28 4.19
CA VAL A 165 -22.89 15.44 4.37
C VAL A 165 -22.56 14.74 3.05
N PHE A 166 -21.37 14.99 2.50
CA PHE A 166 -20.92 14.34 1.27
C PHE A 166 -20.16 13.05 1.58
N ALA A 167 -19.27 13.07 2.57
CA ALA A 167 -18.47 11.91 2.93
C ALA A 167 -17.89 12.02 4.36
N PHE A 168 -17.64 10.88 4.99
CA PHE A 168 -16.81 10.79 6.18
C PHE A 168 -15.37 10.55 5.77
N GLN A 169 -14.47 11.44 6.17
CA GLN A 169 -13.03 11.26 6.04
C GLN A 169 -12.49 10.68 7.34
N LYS A 170 -11.73 9.59 7.24
CA LYS A 170 -11.11 8.95 8.39
C LYS A 170 -9.61 9.19 8.39
N PHE A 171 -9.05 9.47 9.56
CA PHE A 171 -7.65 9.84 9.71
C PHE A 171 -7.00 9.05 10.83
N ILE A 172 -5.73 8.73 10.64
CA ILE A 172 -4.87 8.12 11.66
C ILE A 172 -3.87 9.17 12.09
N THR A 173 -3.65 9.29 13.39
CA THR A 173 -2.61 10.18 13.93
C THR A 173 -1.65 9.39 14.80
N VAL A 174 -0.35 9.57 14.61
CA VAL A 174 0.69 8.87 15.38
C VAL A 174 2.03 9.60 15.30
N GLU A 175 2.84 9.51 16.34
CA GLU A 175 4.21 10.01 16.40
C GLU A 175 5.17 8.85 16.69
N PHE A 176 6.27 8.75 15.94
CA PHE A 176 7.33 7.77 16.20
C PHE A 176 8.54 8.47 16.82
N LYS A 177 9.09 7.84 17.86
CA LYS A 177 10.20 8.36 18.67
C LYS A 177 11.28 7.30 18.78
N TYR A 178 12.49 7.74 19.11
CA TYR A 178 13.65 6.88 19.34
C TYR A 178 14.07 6.12 18.08
N GLU A 179 13.90 6.75 16.93
CA GLU A 179 14.44 6.25 15.66
C GLU A 179 15.92 6.61 15.60
N SER A 180 16.80 5.63 15.40
CA SER A 180 18.24 5.90 15.32
C SER A 180 18.58 6.68 14.05
N LYS A 181 19.68 7.44 14.06
CA LYS A 181 20.17 8.19 12.90
C LYS A 181 20.23 7.33 11.62
N ASP A 182 20.72 6.10 11.73
CA ASP A 182 20.84 5.18 10.60
C ASP A 182 19.45 4.77 10.08
N ALA A 183 18.53 4.40 10.97
CA ALA A 183 17.15 4.09 10.60
C ALA A 183 16.46 5.30 9.94
N VAL A 184 16.75 6.51 10.41
CA VAL A 184 16.23 7.73 9.80
C VAL A 184 16.71 7.87 8.36
N ASN A 185 18.01 7.74 8.13
CA ASN A 185 18.60 7.97 6.81
C ASN A 185 18.25 6.86 5.81
N ASP A 186 18.30 5.61 6.24
CA ASP A 186 18.20 4.45 5.36
C ASP A 186 16.76 3.99 5.13
N GLU A 187 15.87 4.19 6.11
CA GLU A 187 14.48 3.73 6.04
C GLU A 187 13.50 4.91 5.97
N TRP A 188 13.54 5.82 6.94
CA TRP A 188 12.52 6.87 7.07
C TRP A 188 12.59 7.96 6.00
N VAL A 189 13.78 8.43 5.64
CA VAL A 189 13.93 9.48 4.63
C VAL A 189 13.40 9.01 3.27
N PRO A 190 13.73 7.80 2.77
CA PRO A 190 13.10 7.25 1.57
C PRO A 190 11.57 7.15 1.68
N PHE A 191 11.05 6.65 2.81
CA PHE A 191 9.61 6.58 3.05
C PHE A 191 8.95 7.96 3.02
N MET A 192 9.48 8.94 3.76
CA MET A 192 8.89 10.28 3.82
C MET A 192 8.97 10.97 2.47
N LYS A 193 10.05 10.80 1.69
CA LYS A 193 10.14 11.30 0.31
C LYS A 193 9.05 10.71 -0.60
N TRP A 194 8.69 9.44 -0.41
CA TRP A 194 7.55 8.84 -1.10
C TRP A 194 6.23 9.46 -0.64
N ALA A 195 6.03 9.52 0.68
CA ALA A 195 4.79 9.94 1.31
C ALA A 195 4.43 11.42 1.02
N ILE A 196 5.40 12.33 1.06
CA ILE A 196 5.16 13.77 0.82
C ILE A 196 4.73 14.09 -0.61
N GLN A 197 4.93 13.17 -1.55
CA GLN A 197 4.44 13.29 -2.92
C GLN A 197 2.97 12.86 -3.06
N GLN A 198 2.25 12.73 -1.93
CA GLN A 198 0.85 12.32 -1.88
C GLN A 198 0.61 10.92 -2.49
N ARG A 199 1.66 10.08 -2.50
CA ARG A 199 1.61 8.71 -3.01
C ARG A 199 0.99 7.80 -1.94
N ARG A 200 0.26 6.78 -2.40
CA ARG A 200 -0.38 5.79 -1.52
C ARG A 200 0.66 4.87 -0.86
N PHE A 201 0.36 4.42 0.34
CA PHE A 201 1.12 3.41 1.08
C PHE A 201 0.19 2.69 2.06
N GLU A 202 0.63 1.56 2.59
CA GLU A 202 -0.09 0.88 3.67
C GLU A 202 0.54 1.20 5.01
N PHE A 203 -0.32 1.40 6.01
CA PHE A 203 0.06 1.44 7.40
C PHE A 203 -0.45 0.19 8.11
N VAL A 204 0.45 -0.53 8.77
CA VAL A 204 0.17 -1.66 9.66
C VAL A 204 0.44 -1.16 11.08
N PRO A 205 -0.61 -0.87 11.89
CA PRO A 205 -0.44 -0.33 13.23
C PRO A 205 0.45 -1.21 14.11
N GLU A 206 0.27 -2.52 14.04
CA GLU A 206 1.02 -3.48 14.84
C GLU A 206 1.55 -4.61 13.96
N VAL A 207 2.87 -4.77 13.87
CA VAL A 207 3.52 -5.81 13.05
C VAL A 207 3.19 -7.23 13.50
N SER A 208 2.76 -7.40 14.76
CA SER A 208 2.24 -8.66 15.28
C SER A 208 0.86 -9.03 14.72
N SER A 209 0.16 -8.07 14.11
CA SER A 209 -1.19 -8.22 13.56
C SER A 209 -1.23 -7.78 12.08
N PRO A 210 -0.49 -8.45 11.18
CA PRO A 210 -0.27 -7.99 9.80
C PRO A 210 -1.53 -8.03 8.90
N SER A 211 -2.60 -8.69 9.35
CA SER A 211 -3.91 -8.66 8.69
C SER A 211 -4.67 -7.35 8.95
N ILE A 212 -4.27 -6.57 9.96
CA ILE A 212 -4.83 -5.25 10.25
C ILE A 212 -3.95 -4.22 9.56
N PHE A 213 -4.39 -3.77 8.39
CA PHE A 213 -3.68 -2.77 7.59
C PHE A 213 -4.67 -1.75 7.02
N ILE A 214 -4.15 -0.57 6.71
CA ILE A 214 -4.95 0.55 6.24
C ILE A 214 -4.22 1.19 5.06
N ASP A 215 -4.90 1.29 3.90
CA ASP A 215 -4.42 2.05 2.76
C ASP A 215 -4.60 3.55 3.04
N VAL A 216 -3.50 4.31 2.96
CA VAL A 216 -3.47 5.71 3.35
C VAL A 216 -2.66 6.58 2.39
N THR A 217 -2.90 7.90 2.47
CA THR A 217 -1.99 8.94 2.00
C THR A 217 -1.57 9.85 3.15
N LEU A 218 -0.40 10.49 3.05
CA LEU A 218 0.04 11.45 4.06
C LEU A 218 -0.76 12.75 3.92
N GLU A 219 -1.55 13.08 4.95
CA GLU A 219 -2.38 14.29 4.96
C GLU A 219 -1.59 15.49 5.51
N ARG A 220 -0.84 15.27 6.60
CA ARG A 220 -0.15 16.35 7.32
C ARG A 220 1.02 15.80 8.13
N THR A 221 2.06 16.63 8.28
CA THR A 221 3.14 16.43 9.25
C THR A 221 3.14 17.55 10.29
N SER A 222 3.95 17.44 11.34
CA SER A 222 4.15 18.55 12.29
C SER A 222 4.73 19.81 11.65
N GLU A 223 5.39 19.69 10.50
CA GLU A 223 6.03 20.81 9.81
C GLU A 223 5.14 21.45 8.74
N ASP A 224 4.32 20.64 8.06
CA ASP A 224 3.51 21.12 6.96
C ASP A 224 2.07 20.62 7.05
N GLY A 225 1.15 21.59 6.99
CA GLY A 225 -0.29 21.39 7.07
C GLY A 225 -0.89 20.60 5.90
N LYS A 226 -0.14 20.44 4.80
CA LYS A 226 -0.57 19.77 3.57
C LYS A 226 0.16 18.44 3.32
N GLY A 227 1.04 18.03 4.23
CA GLY A 227 1.80 16.78 4.09
C GLY A 227 2.80 16.79 2.93
N LEU A 228 3.30 17.97 2.51
CA LEU A 228 4.25 18.14 1.41
C LEU A 228 5.70 18.33 1.88
N ALA A 229 5.92 18.43 3.19
CA ALA A 229 7.25 18.50 3.79
C ALA A 229 7.33 17.69 5.08
N PHE A 230 8.55 17.34 5.47
CA PHE A 230 8.85 16.67 6.73
C PHE A 230 10.15 17.20 7.34
N ARG A 231 10.29 17.08 8.66
CA ARG A 231 11.53 17.29 9.39
C ARG A 231 11.60 16.26 10.51
N PHE A 232 12.73 15.58 10.61
CA PHE A 232 13.05 14.80 11.80
C PHE A 232 13.68 15.72 12.83
N GLN A 233 13.20 15.65 14.08
CA GLN A 233 13.78 16.40 15.18
C GLN A 233 14.65 15.46 16.01
N GLU A 234 15.92 15.82 16.15
CA GLU A 234 16.82 15.11 17.07
C GLU A 234 16.37 15.35 18.52
N MET A 235 16.45 14.32 19.36
CA MET A 235 15.97 14.32 20.74
C MET A 235 17.01 14.90 21.71
N LEU A 236 17.65 15.99 21.32
CA LEU A 236 18.62 16.70 22.14
C LEU A 236 17.94 17.49 23.28
N PRO A 237 18.62 17.66 24.44
CA PRO A 237 19.95 17.11 24.75
C PRO A 237 19.92 15.67 25.28
N GLN A 238 18.74 15.09 25.46
CA GLN A 238 18.54 13.86 26.25
C GLN A 238 19.05 12.60 25.55
N LEU A 239 18.86 12.51 24.24
CA LEU A 239 19.21 11.34 23.43
C LEU A 239 19.81 11.79 22.07
N PRO A 240 21.12 12.09 22.04
CA PRO A 240 21.83 12.35 20.78
C PRO A 240 21.74 11.16 19.82
N ASN A 241 21.68 11.43 18.51
CA ASN A 241 21.50 10.45 17.43
C ASN A 241 20.18 9.66 17.44
N PHE A 242 19.22 10.04 18.28
CA PHE A 242 17.85 9.57 18.22
C PHE A 242 16.92 10.69 17.76
N TYR A 243 15.97 10.33 16.92
CA TYR A 243 15.07 11.27 16.27
C TYR A 243 13.61 10.90 16.52
N LYS A 244 12.75 11.89 16.34
CA LYS A 244 11.30 11.72 16.26
C LYS A 244 10.75 12.30 14.96
N THR A 245 9.67 11.70 14.46
CA THR A 245 8.96 12.13 13.25
C THR A 245 8.15 13.42 13.45
N GLY A 246 7.84 13.76 14.70
CA GLY A 246 6.66 14.57 15.01
C GLY A 246 5.37 13.80 14.71
N THR A 247 4.24 14.47 14.87
CA THR A 247 2.92 13.89 14.62
C THR A 247 2.68 13.77 13.13
N LEU A 248 2.50 12.54 12.66
CA LEU A 248 2.02 12.23 11.31
C LEU A 248 0.51 12.10 11.35
N THR A 249 -0.18 12.76 10.42
CA THR A 249 -1.61 12.53 10.16
C THR A 249 -1.75 11.92 8.78
N MET A 250 -2.37 10.75 8.72
CA MET A 250 -2.59 9.98 7.50
C MET A 250 -4.09 9.89 7.24
N ARG A 251 -4.50 10.04 5.98
CA ARG A 251 -5.90 9.90 5.57
C ARG A 251 -6.11 8.51 5.00
N GLN A 252 -7.14 7.82 5.46
CA GLN A 252 -7.55 6.55 4.88
C GLN A 252 -8.11 6.74 3.47
N ASN A 253 -7.61 5.96 2.53
CA ASN A 253 -8.18 5.85 1.20
C ASN A 253 -9.38 4.91 1.27
N THR A 254 -10.56 5.40 0.93
CA THR A 254 -11.73 4.55 0.68
C THR A 254 -11.56 3.90 -0.69
N ALA A 255 -11.69 2.58 -0.73
CA ALA A 255 -11.78 1.81 -1.98
C ALA A 255 -13.07 2.12 -2.73
#